data_AF-A0A975CJY3-F1
#
_entry.id   AF-A0A975CJY3-F1
#
_cell.length_a   1.000
_cell.length_b   1.000
_cell.length_c   1.000
_cell.angle_alpha   90.00
_cell.angle_beta   90.00
_cell.angle_gamma   90.00
#
_symmetry.space_group_name_H-M   'P 1'
#
loop_
_entity.id
_entity.type
_entity.pdbx_description
1 polymer ?
#
loop_
_entity_poly.entity_id
_entity_poly.type
_entity_poly.pdbx_seq_one_letter_code
_entity_poly.pdbx_strand_id
1 'polypeptide(L)'
;MMAPVTTHRTQRLAAALIGALLAAHALWLVSRGLMHLGVMLPLAGGVLTMVLALRWPRWRAWLGARPRCQRAWQLACWGLALWLVSLALFFAHVAHTPGATATAPPHAIVVLGSGTPDCKPSPTLQARLDLAAQEARRWPQALVVTSGGADWGRTCTEGQVMADALHAAGLPASRLLVEGRSTSTDENLRFSQAVLAVHGAPAMAPVLIVTSDFHAPRAAAIARRAGYAQPQAVGAPVPLATRYNAWLREYFAYLSGWGLGEY
;
A
#
# COMPACT_ATOMS: atom_id res chain seq x y z
N MET A 1 -37.96 31.69 -5.48
CA MET A 1 -36.52 31.93 -5.81
C MET A 1 -36.03 30.80 -6.70
N MET A 2 -35.95 31.00 -8.01
CA MET A 2 -35.38 30.02 -8.94
C MET A 2 -33.85 30.11 -8.84
N ALA A 3 -33.20 29.05 -8.37
CA ALA A 3 -31.74 28.95 -8.49
C ALA A 3 -31.37 29.04 -9.99
N PRO A 4 -30.40 29.87 -10.38
CA PRO A 4 -30.13 30.12 -11.80
C PRO A 4 -29.63 28.82 -12.47
N VAL A 5 -30.28 28.46 -13.59
CA VAL A 5 -30.03 27.26 -14.40
C VAL A 5 -28.54 27.06 -14.75
N THR A 6 -27.76 28.13 -14.73
CA THR A 6 -26.30 28.16 -14.96
C THR A 6 -25.50 27.43 -13.88
N THR A 7 -25.91 27.50 -12.61
CA THR A 7 -25.17 26.88 -11.49
C THR A 7 -25.17 25.35 -11.57
N HIS A 8 -26.26 24.76 -12.05
CA HIS A 8 -26.34 23.33 -12.29
C HIS A 8 -25.50 22.86 -13.47
N ARG A 9 -25.24 23.71 -14.47
CA ARG A 9 -24.38 23.36 -15.60
C ARG A 9 -22.91 23.39 -15.22
N THR A 10 -22.47 24.40 -14.48
CA THR A 10 -21.08 24.52 -14.03
C THR A 10 -20.70 23.41 -13.05
N GLN A 11 -21.55 23.09 -12.08
CA GLN A 11 -21.34 21.98 -11.14
C GLN A 11 -21.17 20.63 -11.86
N ARG A 12 -21.98 20.37 -12.89
CA ARG A 12 -21.86 19.14 -13.69
C ARG A 12 -20.56 19.09 -14.49
N LEU A 13 -20.18 20.19 -15.12
CA LEU A 13 -18.91 20.25 -15.86
C LEU A 13 -17.71 20.06 -14.92
N ALA A 14 -17.73 20.66 -13.74
CA ALA A 14 -16.71 20.45 -12.72
C ALA A 14 -16.64 18.98 -12.27
N ALA A 15 -17.78 18.35 -11.98
CA ALA A 15 -17.82 16.92 -11.63
C ALA A 15 -17.32 16.02 -12.75
N ALA A 16 -17.68 16.30 -14.01
CA ALA A 16 -17.19 15.57 -15.17
C ALA A 16 -15.67 15.71 -15.33
N LEU A 17 -15.13 16.91 -15.11
CA LEU A 17 -13.69 17.17 -15.15
C LEU A 17 -12.96 16.41 -14.03
N ILE A 18 -13.47 16.45 -12.80
CA ILE A 18 -12.90 15.67 -11.68
C ILE A 18 -12.89 14.18 -12.02
N GLY A 19 -14.00 13.65 -12.53
CA GLY A 19 -14.10 12.26 -12.95
C GLY A 19 -13.11 11.89 -14.05
N ALA A 20 -12.95 12.76 -15.04
CA ALA A 20 -11.99 12.59 -16.13
C ALA A 20 -10.53 12.60 -15.63
N LEU A 21 -10.17 13.52 -14.73
CA LEU A 21 -8.83 13.58 -14.14
C LEU A 21 -8.50 12.34 -13.32
N LEU A 22 -9.44 11.87 -12.49
CA LEU A 22 -9.28 10.62 -11.73
C LEU A 22 -9.07 9.41 -12.65
N ALA A 23 -9.89 9.29 -13.69
CA ALA A 23 -9.78 8.20 -14.66
C ALA A 23 -8.48 8.27 -15.47
N ALA A 24 -8.10 9.45 -15.95
CA ALA A 24 -6.87 9.66 -16.70
C ALA A 24 -5.62 9.33 -15.88
N HIS A 25 -5.57 9.78 -14.62
CA HIS A 25 -4.47 9.44 -13.72
C HIS A 25 -4.39 7.94 -13.46
N ALA A 26 -5.53 7.29 -13.20
CA ALA A 26 -5.56 5.84 -13.00
C ALA A 26 -5.14 5.07 -14.26
N LEU A 27 -5.58 5.48 -15.46
CA LEU A 27 -5.17 4.88 -16.72
C LEU A 27 -3.66 5.02 -16.98
N TRP A 28 -3.07 6.16 -16.61
CA TRP A 28 -1.61 6.36 -16.67
C TRP A 28 -0.85 5.44 -15.72
N LEU A 29 -1.40 5.12 -14.54
CA LEU A 29 -0.82 4.11 -13.65
C LEU A 29 -0.98 2.69 -14.21
N VAL A 30 -2.14 2.38 -14.78
CA VAL A 30 -2.40 1.08 -15.41
C VAL A 30 -1.48 0.82 -16.59
N SER A 31 -1.20 1.83 -17.42
CA SER A 31 -0.24 1.70 -18.54
C SER A 31 1.20 1.44 -18.08
N ARG A 32 1.50 1.64 -16.78
CA ARG A 32 2.76 1.29 -16.12
C ARG A 32 2.70 -0.05 -15.38
N GLY A 33 1.65 -0.84 -15.59
CA GLY A 33 1.46 -2.15 -14.97
C GLY A 33 0.92 -2.12 -13.53
N LEU A 34 0.52 -0.95 -13.01
CA LEU A 34 -0.03 -0.84 -11.66
C LEU A 34 -1.52 -1.14 -11.65
N MET A 35 -1.87 -2.40 -11.42
CA MET A 35 -3.25 -2.88 -11.42
C MET A 35 -3.68 -3.43 -10.06
N HIS A 36 -3.91 -2.55 -9.10
CA HIS A 36 -4.39 -2.91 -7.77
C HIS A 36 -5.62 -2.10 -7.36
N LEU A 37 -6.29 -2.50 -6.26
CA LEU A 37 -7.54 -1.89 -5.79
C LEU A 37 -7.45 -0.37 -5.66
N GLY A 38 -6.36 0.15 -5.09
CA GLY A 38 -6.10 1.58 -4.98
C GLY A 38 -5.99 2.36 -6.29
N VAL A 39 -5.79 1.71 -7.45
CA VAL A 39 -5.81 2.34 -8.80
C VAL A 39 -7.16 2.12 -9.47
N MET A 40 -7.71 0.90 -9.37
CA MET A 40 -8.95 0.52 -10.05
C MET A 40 -10.19 1.21 -9.46
N LEU A 41 -10.22 1.44 -8.14
CA LEU A 41 -11.35 2.11 -7.50
C LEU A 41 -11.48 3.58 -7.93
N PRO A 42 -10.40 4.40 -7.94
CA PRO A 42 -10.45 5.74 -8.55
C PRO A 42 -10.80 5.74 -10.04
N LEU A 43 -10.36 4.74 -10.82
CA LEU A 43 -10.74 4.61 -12.23
C LEU A 43 -12.26 4.44 -12.38
N ALA A 44 -12.82 3.43 -11.70
CA ALA A 44 -14.25 3.15 -11.74
C ALA A 44 -15.08 4.33 -11.20
N GLY A 45 -14.65 4.92 -10.08
CA GLY A 45 -15.30 6.10 -9.51
C GLY A 45 -15.24 7.33 -10.42
N GLY A 46 -14.11 7.55 -11.10
CA GLY A 46 -13.94 8.63 -12.06
C GLY A 46 -14.85 8.48 -13.28
N VAL A 47 -14.88 7.28 -13.88
CA VAL A 47 -15.78 6.96 -15.01
C VAL A 47 -17.24 7.11 -14.59
N LEU A 48 -17.63 6.57 -13.43
CA LEU A 48 -19.00 6.68 -12.91
C LEU A 48 -19.40 8.14 -12.70
N THR A 49 -18.54 8.94 -12.08
CA THR A 49 -18.78 10.37 -11.83
C THR A 49 -18.95 11.13 -13.15
N MET A 50 -18.11 10.84 -14.15
CA MET A 50 -18.20 11.45 -15.47
C MET A 50 -19.52 11.10 -16.17
N VAL A 51 -19.92 9.82 -16.18
CA VAL A 51 -21.18 9.37 -16.78
C VAL A 51 -22.39 10.02 -16.09
N LEU A 52 -22.39 10.04 -14.75
CA LEU A 52 -23.45 10.67 -13.96
C LEU A 52 -23.55 12.18 -14.23
N ALA A 53 -22.41 12.87 -14.32
CA ALA A 53 -22.38 14.30 -14.60
C ALA A 53 -22.93 14.64 -16.00
N LEU A 54 -22.54 13.86 -17.02
CA LEU A 54 -23.03 14.03 -18.39
C LEU A 54 -24.52 13.69 -18.53
N ARG A 55 -24.99 12.65 -17.84
CA ARG A 55 -26.38 12.17 -17.91
C ARG A 55 -27.29 12.72 -16.79
N TRP A 56 -26.80 13.67 -15.98
CA TRP A 56 -27.49 14.18 -14.79
C TRP A 56 -28.95 14.61 -14.99
N PRO A 57 -29.36 15.30 -16.08
CA PRO A 57 -30.75 15.71 -16.24
C PRO A 57 -31.69 14.52 -16.37
N ARG A 58 -31.27 13.48 -17.12
CA ARG A 58 -32.02 12.23 -17.28
C ARG A 58 -32.08 11.46 -15.96
N TRP A 59 -30.95 11.40 -15.24
CA TRP A 59 -30.86 10.75 -13.94
C TRP A 59 -31.76 11.42 -12.89
N ARG A 60 -31.72 12.75 -12.81
CA ARG A 60 -32.53 13.55 -11.89
C ARG A 60 -34.03 13.42 -12.18
N ALA A 61 -34.43 13.44 -13.47
CA ALA A 61 -35.82 13.22 -13.86
C ALA A 61 -36.31 11.82 -13.46
N TRP A 62 -35.48 10.79 -13.67
CA TRP A 62 -35.79 9.42 -13.26
C TRP A 62 -35.92 9.26 -11.74
N LEU A 63 -35.00 9.85 -10.96
CA LEU A 63 -35.08 9.85 -9.50
C LEU A 63 -36.33 10.57 -8.99
N GLY A 64 -36.68 11.72 -9.58
CA GLY A 64 -37.86 12.49 -9.21
C GLY A 64 -39.18 11.74 -9.48
N ALA A 65 -39.21 10.86 -10.48
CA ALA A 65 -40.37 10.03 -10.78
C ALA A 65 -40.51 8.80 -9.84
N ARG A 66 -39.50 8.49 -9.01
CA ARG A 66 -39.44 7.24 -8.23
C ARG A 66 -38.95 7.50 -6.80
N PRO A 67 -39.85 7.73 -5.83
CA PRO A 67 -39.46 8.11 -4.46
C PRO A 67 -38.63 7.05 -3.74
N ARG A 68 -38.85 5.75 -4.00
CA ARG A 68 -38.00 4.68 -3.45
C ARG A 68 -36.56 4.77 -3.97
N CYS A 69 -36.39 5.01 -5.28
CA CYS A 69 -35.08 5.19 -5.90
C CYS A 69 -34.39 6.47 -5.41
N GLN A 70 -35.14 7.56 -5.19
CA GLN A 70 -34.62 8.79 -4.60
C GLN A 70 -34.10 8.57 -3.17
N ARG A 71 -34.84 7.84 -2.33
CA ARG A 71 -34.39 7.48 -0.98
C ARG A 71 -33.13 6.59 -1.03
N ALA A 72 -33.12 5.57 -1.88
CA ALA A 72 -31.95 4.72 -2.05
C ALA A 72 -30.71 5.51 -2.53
N TRP A 73 -30.90 6.44 -3.45
CA TRP A 73 -29.85 7.37 -3.90
C TRP A 73 -29.32 8.24 -2.76
N GLN A 74 -30.21 8.83 -1.96
CA GLN A 74 -29.81 9.63 -0.80
C GLN A 74 -29.00 8.81 0.21
N LEU A 75 -29.46 7.59 0.52
CA LEU A 75 -28.74 6.67 1.41
C LEU A 75 -27.37 6.30 0.83
N ALA A 76 -27.28 6.04 -0.47
CA ALA A 76 -26.00 5.77 -1.14
C ALA A 76 -25.05 6.98 -1.07
N CYS A 77 -25.55 8.21 -1.26
CA CYS A 77 -24.76 9.42 -1.09
C CYS A 77 -24.28 9.62 0.35
N TRP A 78 -25.13 9.38 1.35
CA TRP A 78 -24.75 9.42 2.76
C TRP A 78 -23.72 8.35 3.10
N GLY A 79 -23.89 7.12 2.60
CA GLY A 79 -22.93 6.05 2.75
C GLY A 79 -21.57 6.38 2.13
N LEU A 80 -21.57 6.95 0.92
CA LEU A 80 -20.35 7.41 0.26
C LEU A 80 -19.68 8.53 1.06
N ALA A 81 -20.44 9.51 1.54
CA ALA A 81 -19.91 10.61 2.35
C ALA A 81 -19.28 10.09 3.65
N LEU A 82 -19.96 9.18 4.35
CA LEU A 82 -19.44 8.54 5.56
C LEU A 82 -18.15 7.75 5.26
N TRP A 83 -18.13 6.99 4.16
CA TRP A 83 -16.93 6.27 3.73
C TRP A 83 -15.77 7.24 3.44
N LEU A 84 -16.00 8.33 2.72
CA LEU A 84 -15.00 9.36 2.44
C LEU A 84 -14.46 10.01 3.73
N VAL A 85 -15.31 10.27 4.72
CA VAL A 85 -14.86 10.74 6.04
C VAL A 85 -13.95 9.71 6.70
N SER A 86 -14.34 8.44 6.72
CA SER A 86 -13.51 7.38 7.31
C SER A 86 -12.15 7.23 6.58
N LEU A 87 -12.14 7.39 5.26
CA LEU A 87 -10.93 7.35 4.44
C LEU A 87 -10.03 8.56 4.74
N ALA A 88 -10.61 9.76 4.88
CA ALA A 88 -9.87 10.96 5.24
C ALA A 88 -9.25 10.86 6.64
N LEU A 89 -9.98 10.30 7.62
CA LEU A 89 -9.45 10.02 8.96
C LEU A 89 -8.30 9.01 8.90
N PHE A 90 -8.43 7.95 8.09
CA PHE A 90 -7.33 6.99 7.87
C PHE A 90 -6.11 7.65 7.22
N PHE A 91 -6.30 8.50 6.21
CA PHE A 91 -5.19 9.23 5.56
C PHE A 91 -4.51 10.18 6.55
N ALA A 92 -5.28 10.86 7.39
CA ALA A 92 -4.74 11.69 8.46
C ALA A 92 -3.94 10.84 9.46
N HIS A 93 -4.46 9.68 9.87
CA HIS A 93 -3.75 8.77 10.77
C HIS A 93 -2.42 8.30 10.19
N VAL A 94 -2.40 7.86 8.92
CA VAL A 94 -1.18 7.44 8.21
C VAL A 94 -0.20 8.61 8.07
N ALA A 95 -0.67 9.82 7.76
CA ALA A 95 0.18 11.00 7.62
C ALA A 95 0.85 11.42 8.94
N HIS A 96 0.20 11.21 10.08
CA HIS A 96 0.72 11.55 11.41
C HIS A 96 1.40 10.38 12.13
N THR A 97 1.43 9.20 11.49
CA THR A 97 2.17 8.03 11.98
C THR A 97 3.39 7.83 11.09
N PRO A 98 4.43 8.69 11.21
CA PRO A 98 5.62 8.53 10.39
C PRO A 98 6.25 7.16 10.64
N GLY A 99 6.98 6.64 9.65
CA GLY A 99 7.81 5.45 9.84
C GLY A 99 8.67 5.66 11.08
N ALA A 100 8.55 4.76 12.05
CA ALA A 100 9.27 4.88 13.31
C ALA A 100 10.79 4.87 13.04
N THR A 101 11.57 5.34 14.01
CA THR A 101 13.02 5.14 14.01
C THR A 101 13.33 3.90 14.86
N ALA A 102 14.26 3.06 14.42
CA ALA A 102 14.76 1.97 15.25
C ALA A 102 15.42 2.54 16.53
N THR A 103 14.96 2.09 17.69
CA THR A 103 15.38 2.57 19.02
C THR A 103 16.40 1.65 19.68
N ALA A 104 16.46 0.39 19.28
CA ALA A 104 17.38 -0.61 19.82
C ALA A 104 18.10 -1.39 18.71
N PRO A 105 19.35 -1.85 18.93
CA PRO A 105 20.10 -2.62 17.95
C PRO A 105 19.37 -3.92 17.59
N PRO A 106 19.02 -4.15 16.31
CA PRO A 106 18.44 -5.40 15.89
C PRO A 106 19.52 -6.47 15.70
N HIS A 107 19.14 -7.73 15.92
CA HIS A 107 19.94 -8.88 15.49
C HIS A 107 19.80 -9.14 13.98
N ALA A 108 18.62 -8.84 13.44
CA ALA A 108 18.33 -8.98 12.02
C ALA A 108 17.46 -7.85 11.49
N ILE A 109 17.66 -7.51 10.22
CA ILE A 109 16.85 -6.60 9.43
C ILE A 109 16.09 -7.44 8.40
N VAL A 110 14.76 -7.39 8.41
CA VAL A 110 13.91 -8.06 7.41
C VAL A 110 13.35 -7.00 6.47
N VAL A 111 13.72 -7.08 5.19
CA VAL A 111 13.28 -6.16 4.14
C VAL A 111 12.12 -6.79 3.38
N LEU A 112 10.96 -6.13 3.41
CA LEU A 112 9.75 -6.63 2.76
C LEU A 112 9.63 -6.15 1.31
N GLY A 113 9.24 -7.06 0.42
CA GLY A 113 8.93 -6.80 -0.98
C GLY A 113 7.78 -5.81 -1.24
N SER A 114 7.77 -5.21 -2.43
CA SER A 114 6.70 -4.33 -2.94
C SER A 114 6.55 -4.32 -4.46
N GLY A 115 7.02 -5.38 -5.12
CA GLY A 115 6.93 -5.59 -6.56
C GLY A 115 8.21 -5.23 -7.31
N THR A 116 8.53 -6.08 -8.27
CA THR A 116 9.74 -6.07 -9.11
C THR A 116 9.41 -6.12 -10.60
N PRO A 117 8.80 -5.06 -11.17
CA PRO A 117 8.53 -5.01 -12.60
C PRO A 117 9.81 -5.24 -13.39
N ASP A 118 9.75 -6.17 -14.35
CA ASP A 118 10.88 -6.56 -15.20
C ASP A 118 12.14 -7.00 -14.42
N CYS A 119 11.93 -7.67 -13.28
CA CYS A 119 12.99 -8.12 -12.37
C CYS A 119 13.90 -6.99 -11.87
N LYS A 120 13.33 -5.78 -11.74
CA LYS A 120 14.00 -4.61 -11.20
C LYS A 120 13.20 -4.04 -10.04
N PRO A 121 13.85 -3.40 -9.04
CA PRO A 121 13.12 -2.74 -7.97
C PRO A 121 12.16 -1.69 -8.53
N SER A 122 10.89 -1.78 -8.16
CA SER A 122 9.96 -0.67 -8.39
C SER A 122 10.45 0.59 -7.63
N PRO A 123 10.00 1.80 -7.99
CA PRO A 123 10.36 3.00 -7.24
C PRO A 123 10.07 2.93 -5.74
N THR A 124 8.99 2.23 -5.34
CA THR A 124 8.66 1.98 -3.94
C THR A 124 9.64 0.99 -3.30
N LEU A 125 10.02 -0.07 -4.01
CA LEU A 125 10.98 -1.05 -3.52
C LEU A 125 12.38 -0.44 -3.40
N GLN A 126 12.79 0.41 -4.35
CA GLN A 126 14.06 1.13 -4.28
C GLN A 126 14.15 2.00 -3.03
N ALA A 127 13.10 2.76 -2.69
CA ALA A 127 13.07 3.55 -1.46
C ALA A 127 13.22 2.67 -0.20
N ARG A 128 12.66 1.47 -0.19
CA ARG A 128 12.85 0.50 0.91
C ARG A 128 14.28 -0.02 0.96
N LEU A 129 14.89 -0.32 -0.19
CA LEU A 129 16.28 -0.77 -0.28
C LEU A 129 17.26 0.31 0.17
N ASP A 130 17.00 1.57 -0.18
CA ASP A 130 17.81 2.71 0.27
C ASP A 130 17.76 2.85 1.80
N LEU A 131 16.57 2.71 2.40
CA LEU A 131 16.40 2.69 3.85
C LEU A 131 17.05 1.46 4.49
N ALA A 132 16.88 0.27 3.89
CA ALA A 132 17.50 -0.96 4.38
C ALA A 132 19.03 -0.87 4.38
N ALA A 133 19.62 -0.29 3.34
CA ALA A 133 21.06 -0.06 3.27
C ALA A 133 21.54 0.94 4.33
N GLN A 134 20.74 1.98 4.64
CA GLN A 134 21.03 2.91 5.74
C GLN A 134 21.01 2.20 7.09
N GLU A 135 19.98 1.42 7.39
CA GLU A 135 19.87 0.67 8.65
C GLU A 135 20.94 -0.43 8.75
N ALA A 136 21.29 -1.11 7.66
CA ALA A 136 22.34 -2.12 7.64
C ALA A 136 23.75 -1.55 7.85
N ARG A 137 23.98 -0.28 7.45
CA ARG A 137 25.20 0.48 7.80
C ARG A 137 25.20 0.92 9.25
N ARG A 138 24.04 1.36 9.77
CA ARG A 138 23.86 1.74 11.18
C ARG A 138 24.08 0.56 12.13
N TRP A 139 23.67 -0.64 11.71
CA TRP A 139 23.77 -1.88 12.49
C TRP A 139 24.64 -2.91 11.76
N PRO A 140 25.97 -2.75 11.78
CA PRO A 140 26.88 -3.57 10.94
C PRO A 140 26.94 -5.06 11.34
N GLN A 141 26.47 -5.40 12.54
CA GLN A 141 26.42 -6.79 13.02
C GLN A 141 25.09 -7.49 12.69
N ALA A 142 24.08 -6.76 12.23
CA ALA A 142 22.79 -7.35 11.92
C ALA A 142 22.84 -8.15 10.61
N LEU A 143 22.24 -9.34 10.60
CA LEU A 143 21.91 -10.06 9.38
C LEU A 143 20.82 -9.28 8.61
N VAL A 144 20.82 -9.38 7.28
CA VAL A 144 19.81 -8.73 6.43
C VAL A 144 19.10 -9.79 5.61
N VAL A 145 17.83 -10.02 5.92
CA VAL A 145 16.97 -10.94 5.19
C VAL A 145 16.14 -10.13 4.20
N THR A 146 16.22 -10.49 2.93
CA THR A 146 15.36 -9.97 1.87
C THR A 146 14.25 -10.97 1.62
N SER A 147 12.99 -10.55 1.75
CA SER A 147 11.85 -11.46 1.80
C SER A 147 10.76 -11.08 0.80
N GLY A 148 10.50 -11.99 -0.13
CA GLY A 148 9.49 -11.86 -1.18
C GLY A 148 9.62 -12.93 -2.26
N GLY A 149 8.53 -13.62 -2.57
CA GLY A 149 8.46 -14.62 -3.64
C GLY A 149 8.44 -14.04 -5.05
N ALA A 150 8.05 -14.87 -6.02
CA ALA A 150 7.96 -14.46 -7.41
C ALA A 150 6.70 -13.64 -7.69
N ASP A 151 6.87 -12.51 -8.36
CA ASP A 151 5.76 -11.75 -8.94
C ASP A 151 5.03 -12.58 -10.01
N TRP A 152 3.74 -12.31 -10.19
CA TRP A 152 2.93 -12.99 -11.20
C TRP A 152 3.56 -12.90 -12.60
N GLY A 153 3.77 -14.05 -13.24
CA GLY A 153 4.36 -14.13 -14.58
C GLY A 153 5.86 -13.83 -14.65
N ARG A 154 6.57 -13.81 -13.51
CA ARG A 154 8.01 -13.59 -13.43
C ARG A 154 8.74 -14.85 -12.96
N THR A 155 9.99 -15.01 -13.38
CA THR A 155 10.88 -16.11 -12.97
C THR A 155 11.83 -15.70 -11.84
N CYS A 156 12.07 -14.41 -11.66
CA CYS A 156 12.81 -13.86 -10.53
C CYS A 156 11.92 -13.74 -9.28
N THR A 157 12.53 -13.89 -8.10
CA THR A 157 11.88 -13.61 -6.82
C THR A 157 12.21 -12.19 -6.37
N GLU A 158 11.27 -11.53 -5.69
CA GLU A 158 11.51 -10.21 -5.11
C GLU A 158 12.70 -10.25 -4.13
N GLY A 159 12.81 -11.32 -3.34
CA GLY A 159 13.92 -11.57 -2.42
C GLY A 159 15.28 -11.52 -3.13
N GLN A 160 15.44 -12.24 -4.25
CA GLN A 160 16.70 -12.25 -4.99
C GLN A 160 17.03 -10.87 -5.57
N VAL A 161 16.04 -10.19 -6.18
CA VAL A 161 16.22 -8.85 -6.75
C VAL A 161 16.64 -7.85 -5.67
N MET A 162 16.06 -7.93 -4.47
CA MET A 162 16.45 -7.09 -3.34
C MET A 162 17.88 -7.40 -2.85
N ALA A 163 18.26 -8.67 -2.75
CA ALA A 163 19.59 -9.06 -2.31
C ALA A 163 20.68 -8.59 -3.28
N ASP A 164 20.46 -8.77 -4.58
CA ASP A 164 21.38 -8.30 -5.62
C ASP A 164 21.56 -6.78 -5.55
N ALA A 165 20.46 -6.04 -5.36
CA ALA A 165 20.50 -4.58 -5.22
C ALA A 165 21.26 -4.11 -3.96
N LEU A 166 21.04 -4.75 -2.82
CA LEU A 166 21.77 -4.43 -1.57
C LEU A 166 23.25 -4.82 -1.66
N HIS A 167 23.56 -5.94 -2.31
CA HIS A 167 24.93 -6.34 -2.55
C HIS A 167 25.67 -5.34 -3.44
N ALA A 168 25.04 -4.91 -4.54
CA ALA A 168 25.56 -3.85 -5.41
C ALA A 168 25.73 -2.50 -4.66
N ALA A 169 24.92 -2.24 -3.64
CA ALA A 169 25.05 -1.09 -2.75
C ALA A 169 26.14 -1.24 -1.66
N GLY A 170 26.93 -2.33 -1.70
CA GLY A 170 28.09 -2.56 -0.84
C GLY A 170 27.82 -3.40 0.41
N LEU A 171 26.64 -4.02 0.54
CA LEU A 171 26.37 -4.92 1.65
C LEU A 171 27.10 -6.27 1.44
N PRO A 172 27.90 -6.76 2.41
CA PRO A 172 28.61 -8.03 2.27
C PRO A 172 27.66 -9.21 2.10
N ALA A 173 27.98 -10.12 1.16
CA ALA A 173 27.19 -11.32 0.91
C ALA A 173 27.04 -12.22 2.16
N SER A 174 28.03 -12.23 3.05
CA SER A 174 27.98 -12.96 4.32
C SER A 174 26.90 -12.49 5.29
N ARG A 175 26.35 -11.28 5.09
CA ARG A 175 25.25 -10.72 5.90
C ARG A 175 23.91 -10.83 5.20
N LEU A 176 23.88 -11.15 3.91
CA LEU A 176 22.67 -11.15 3.09
C LEU A 176 22.06 -12.55 3.03
N LEU A 177 20.81 -12.65 3.47
CA LEU A 177 20.01 -13.86 3.42
C LEU A 177 18.80 -13.62 2.51
N VAL A 178 18.42 -14.64 1.75
CA VAL A 178 17.32 -14.55 0.77
C VAL A 178 16.19 -15.48 1.18
N GLU A 179 14.99 -14.93 1.24
CA GLU A 179 13.72 -15.64 1.34
C GLU A 179 12.90 -15.33 0.08
N GLY A 180 12.63 -16.35 -0.74
CA GLY A 180 12.07 -16.20 -2.08
C GLY A 180 10.80 -17.00 -2.36
N ARG A 181 10.06 -17.42 -1.34
CA ARG A 181 8.89 -18.31 -1.48
C ARG A 181 7.57 -17.64 -1.09
N SER A 182 7.62 -16.59 -0.31
CA SER A 182 6.45 -15.90 0.25
C SER A 182 5.54 -15.27 -0.81
N THR A 183 4.24 -15.28 -0.54
CA THR A 183 3.19 -14.66 -1.36
C THR A 183 2.37 -13.62 -0.56
N SER A 184 2.63 -13.52 0.74
CA SER A 184 1.97 -12.58 1.65
C SER A 184 2.94 -12.02 2.68
N THR A 185 2.55 -10.95 3.38
CA THR A 185 3.37 -10.39 4.46
C THR A 185 3.49 -11.34 5.65
N ASP A 186 2.48 -12.18 5.93
CA ASP A 186 2.55 -13.23 6.95
C ASP A 186 3.62 -14.27 6.60
N GLU A 187 3.59 -14.76 5.36
CA GLU A 187 4.59 -15.71 4.86
C GLU A 187 5.99 -15.10 4.81
N ASN A 188 6.13 -13.83 4.40
CA ASN A 188 7.41 -13.12 4.44
C ASN A 188 8.04 -13.23 5.84
N LEU A 189 7.27 -12.87 6.87
CA LEU A 189 7.75 -12.83 8.24
C LEU A 189 8.00 -14.24 8.78
N ARG A 190 7.10 -15.19 8.59
CA ARG A 190 7.28 -16.58 9.06
C ARG A 190 8.45 -17.28 8.38
N PHE A 191 8.60 -17.11 7.07
CA PHE A 191 9.71 -17.72 6.33
C PHE A 191 11.03 -17.02 6.64
N SER A 192 11.04 -15.71 6.85
CA SER A 192 12.21 -14.97 7.34
C SER A 192 12.66 -15.47 8.71
N GLN A 193 11.74 -15.73 9.63
CA GLN A 193 12.06 -16.31 10.94
C GLN A 193 12.73 -17.68 10.81
N ALA A 194 12.24 -18.54 9.90
CA ALA A 194 12.85 -19.84 9.63
C ALA A 194 14.27 -19.70 9.03
N VAL A 195 14.47 -18.77 8.10
CA VAL A 195 15.78 -18.47 7.52
C VAL A 195 16.76 -17.99 8.60
N LEU A 196 16.32 -17.09 9.49
CA LEU A 196 17.12 -16.59 10.61
C LEU A 196 17.52 -17.70 11.60
N ALA A 197 16.58 -18.59 11.93
CA ALA A 197 16.84 -19.70 12.85
C ALA A 197 17.94 -20.65 12.31
N VAL A 198 17.93 -20.96 11.01
CA VAL A 198 18.98 -21.77 10.35
C VAL A 198 20.36 -21.10 10.44
N HIS A 199 20.40 -19.76 10.50
CA HIS A 199 21.63 -18.97 10.60
C HIS A 199 22.00 -18.61 12.06
N GLY A 200 21.43 -19.32 13.04
CA GLY A 200 21.81 -19.20 14.44
C GLY A 200 21.19 -17.99 15.17
N ALA A 201 20.24 -17.29 14.55
CA ALA A 201 19.53 -16.21 15.23
C ALA A 201 18.61 -16.78 16.32
N PRO A 202 18.66 -16.27 17.56
CA PRO A 202 17.74 -16.67 18.62
C PRO A 202 16.29 -16.40 18.23
N ALA A 203 15.36 -17.27 18.64
CA ALA A 203 13.93 -17.13 18.33
C ALA A 203 13.34 -15.78 18.81
N MET A 204 13.86 -15.24 19.92
CA MET A 204 13.44 -13.98 20.54
C MET A 204 14.35 -12.80 20.19
N ALA A 205 15.22 -12.95 19.19
CA ALA A 205 16.12 -11.88 18.81
C ALA A 205 15.35 -10.66 18.29
N PRO A 206 15.76 -9.42 18.64
CA PRO A 206 15.11 -8.21 18.16
C PRO A 206 15.28 -8.11 16.64
N VAL A 207 14.18 -7.83 15.94
CA VAL A 207 14.16 -7.72 14.48
C VAL A 207 13.64 -6.35 14.07
N LEU A 208 14.32 -5.77 13.09
CA LEU A 208 13.93 -4.54 12.43
C LEU A 208 13.29 -4.86 11.08
N ILE A 209 12.04 -4.49 10.89
CA ILE A 209 11.31 -4.67 9.64
C ILE A 209 11.41 -3.38 8.83
N VAL A 210 11.94 -3.47 7.61
CA VAL A 210 12.00 -2.36 6.66
C VAL A 210 10.91 -2.53 5.62
N THR A 211 10.03 -1.54 5.53
CA THR A 211 8.91 -1.52 4.58
C THR A 211 8.53 -0.10 4.19
N SER A 212 7.34 0.15 3.64
CA SER A 212 6.85 1.51 3.36
C SER A 212 6.26 2.19 4.60
N ASP A 213 6.36 3.52 4.69
CA ASP A 213 5.82 4.37 5.77
C ASP A 213 4.41 3.99 6.21
N PHE A 214 3.46 3.92 5.28
CA PHE A 214 2.07 3.58 5.56
C PHE A 214 1.85 2.12 5.98
N HIS A 215 2.78 1.23 5.66
CA HIS A 215 2.66 -0.22 5.90
C HIS A 215 3.36 -0.67 7.18
N ALA A 216 4.30 0.11 7.70
CA ALA A 216 5.09 -0.24 8.88
C ALA A 216 4.23 -0.62 10.11
N PRO A 217 3.14 0.10 10.47
CA PRO A 217 2.33 -0.27 11.63
C PRO A 217 1.65 -1.64 11.47
N ARG A 218 1.13 -1.91 10.26
CA ARG A 218 0.48 -3.19 9.94
C ARG A 218 1.49 -4.32 9.91
N ALA A 219 2.64 -4.12 9.27
CA ALA A 219 3.72 -5.11 9.25
C ALA A 219 4.21 -5.48 10.66
N ALA A 220 4.33 -4.50 11.57
CA ALA A 220 4.67 -4.76 12.96
C ALA A 220 3.60 -5.60 13.69
N ALA A 221 2.31 -5.38 13.38
CA ALA A 221 1.23 -6.17 13.93
C ALA A 221 1.25 -7.62 13.41
N ILE A 222 1.49 -7.86 12.12
CA ILE A 222 1.68 -9.22 11.56
C ILE A 222 2.86 -9.89 12.25
N ALA A 223 3.97 -9.18 12.43
CA ALA A 223 5.17 -9.74 13.04
C ALA A 223 4.91 -10.19 14.48
N ARG A 224 4.20 -9.40 15.29
CA ARG A 224 3.80 -9.82 16.64
C ARG A 224 2.97 -11.10 16.60
N ARG A 225 2.00 -11.19 15.68
CA ARG A 225 1.17 -12.38 15.51
C ARG A 225 1.97 -13.60 15.04
N ALA A 226 2.97 -13.39 14.19
CA ALA A 226 3.91 -14.41 13.74
C ALA A 226 4.91 -14.86 14.83
N GLY A 227 4.85 -14.30 16.04
CA GLY A 227 5.66 -14.73 17.18
C GLY A 227 6.96 -13.94 17.36
N TYR A 228 7.13 -12.80 16.69
CA TYR A 228 8.25 -11.90 16.98
C TYR A 228 8.03 -11.22 18.33
N ALA A 229 9.00 -11.35 19.25
CA ALA A 229 8.89 -10.81 20.60
C ALA A 229 8.97 -9.27 20.66
N GLN A 230 9.86 -8.68 19.85
CA GLN A 230 10.11 -7.23 19.84
C GLN A 230 10.29 -6.71 18.40
N PRO A 231 9.26 -6.79 17.53
CA PRO A 231 9.37 -6.29 16.17
C PRO A 231 9.37 -4.77 16.19
N GLN A 232 10.45 -4.18 15.68
CA GLN A 232 10.51 -2.78 15.29
C GLN A 232 10.17 -2.70 13.80
N ALA A 233 9.46 -1.66 13.36
CA ALA A 233 9.19 -1.45 11.94
C ALA A 233 9.49 -0.01 11.55
N VAL A 234 10.27 0.16 10.49
CA VAL A 234 10.68 1.44 9.93
C VAL A 234 10.20 1.54 8.50
N GLY A 235 9.78 2.73 8.11
CA GLY A 235 9.02 2.96 6.89
C GLY A 235 9.71 3.91 5.94
N ALA A 236 10.01 3.44 4.73
CA ALA A 236 10.51 4.26 3.64
C ALA A 236 9.40 5.10 3.01
N PRO A 237 9.69 6.35 2.59
CA PRO A 237 8.72 7.19 1.93
C PRO A 237 8.30 6.61 0.57
N VAL A 238 7.02 6.72 0.25
CA VAL A 238 6.48 6.29 -1.05
C VAL A 238 6.52 7.44 -2.06
N PRO A 239 6.86 7.18 -3.34
CA PRO A 239 6.78 8.18 -4.40
C PRO A 239 5.39 8.84 -4.47
N LEU A 240 5.35 10.17 -4.59
CA LEU A 240 4.09 10.94 -4.57
C LEU A 240 3.09 10.48 -5.63
N ALA A 241 3.56 10.04 -6.79
CA ALA A 241 2.73 9.56 -7.90
C ALA A 241 1.86 8.33 -7.54
N THR A 242 2.23 7.56 -6.51
CA THR A 242 1.48 6.36 -6.10
C THR A 242 1.05 6.39 -4.64
N ARG A 243 1.47 7.40 -3.87
CA ARG A 243 1.27 7.49 -2.41
C ARG A 243 -0.20 7.30 -2.00
N TYR A 244 -1.11 8.10 -2.57
CA TYR A 244 -2.52 8.02 -2.18
C TYR A 244 -3.23 6.76 -2.69
N ASN A 245 -2.80 6.21 -3.83
CA ASN A 245 -3.28 4.90 -4.30
C ASN A 245 -2.80 3.78 -3.36
N ALA A 246 -1.57 3.86 -2.86
CA ALA A 246 -1.02 2.91 -1.89
C ALA A 246 -1.73 3.00 -0.54
N TRP A 247 -2.01 4.22 -0.05
CA TRP A 247 -2.79 4.43 1.18
C TRP A 247 -4.23 3.94 1.04
N LEU A 248 -4.89 4.19 -0.10
CA LEU A 248 -6.22 3.65 -0.37
C LEU A 248 -6.22 2.12 -0.39
N ARG A 249 -5.19 1.50 -0.97
CA ARG A 249 -5.02 0.04 -0.92
C ARG A 249 -4.83 -0.44 0.52
N GLU A 250 -4.03 0.27 1.31
CA GLU A 250 -3.79 -0.07 2.72
C GLU A 250 -5.06 0.06 3.57
N TYR A 251 -5.91 1.06 3.32
CA TYR A 251 -7.21 1.21 3.99
C TYR A 251 -8.03 -0.09 3.91
N PHE A 252 -8.13 -0.66 2.70
CA PHE A 252 -8.83 -1.93 2.52
C PHE A 252 -8.06 -3.13 3.08
N ALA A 253 -6.72 -3.08 3.11
CA ALA A 253 -5.92 -4.12 3.75
C ALA A 253 -6.15 -4.18 5.27
N TYR A 254 -6.31 -3.04 5.94
CA TYR A 254 -6.71 -3.00 7.36
C TYR A 254 -8.11 -3.59 7.57
N LEU A 255 -9.08 -3.23 6.73
CA LEU A 255 -10.44 -3.78 6.81
C LEU A 255 -10.45 -5.31 6.60
N SER A 256 -9.75 -5.78 5.58
CA SER A 256 -9.63 -7.20 5.25
C SER A 256 -8.96 -7.96 6.39
N GLY A 257 -7.81 -7.48 6.86
CA GLY A 257 -7.08 -8.19 7.89
C GLY A 257 -7.77 -8.16 9.25
N TRP A 258 -8.52 -7.10 9.59
CA TRP A 258 -9.40 -7.14 10.77
C TRP A 258 -10.52 -8.19 10.61
N GLY A 259 -11.17 -8.25 9.45
CA GLY A 259 -12.22 -9.24 9.17
C GLY A 259 -11.74 -10.69 9.14
N LEU A 260 -10.47 -10.92 8.76
CA LEU A 260 -9.84 -12.24 8.70
C LEU A 260 -9.04 -12.59 9.97
N GLY A 261 -9.00 -11.70 10.97
CA GLY A 261 -8.23 -11.89 12.20
C GLY A 261 -6.72 -11.94 11.97
N GLU A 262 -6.20 -11.21 10.98
CA GLU A 262 -4.78 -11.14 10.62
C GLU A 262 -3.89 -10.42 11.64
N TYR A 263 -4.50 -9.66 12.57
CA TYR A 263 -3.86 -8.88 13.62
C TYR A 263 -4.56 -9.09 14.96
#